data_AF-A0A848YUI2-F1
#
_entry.id   AF-A0A848YUI2-F1
#
_cell.length_a   1.000
_cell.length_b   1.000
_cell.length_c   1.000
_cell.angle_alpha   90.00
_cell.angle_beta   90.00
_cell.angle_gamma   90.00
#
_symmetry.space_group_name_H-M   'P 1'
#
loop_
_entity.id
_entity.type
_entity.pdbx_description
1 polymer ?
#
loop_
_entity_poly.entity_id
_entity_poly.type
_entity_poly.pdbx_seq_one_letter_code
_entity_poly.pdbx_strand_id
1 'polypeptide(L)'
;MKKYKLTLIGLSVSGAVLLIILIGRIELFEAFVSALNELEQFEIDEFIIPFMIFGVFAYSDQVRRRRHQRSELEKIRIFNATMSSTHHIMNNLLNQLQLLNMTTENIPDVDPEVRLLCEKAIEEASLKLEALSSITNINETTIRESVAPKPVTRSSRSGSSQLLKESSYFYRC
;
A
#
# COMPACT_ATOMS: atom_id res chain seq x y z
N MET A 1 17.37 -1.85 -13.23
CA MET A 1 18.68 -2.51 -12.98
C MET A 1 18.97 -2.89 -11.51
N LYS A 2 18.15 -2.54 -10.49
CA LYS A 2 18.44 -2.86 -9.07
C LYS A 2 18.30 -4.35 -8.68
N LYS A 3 17.60 -5.16 -9.48
CA LYS A 3 17.25 -6.56 -9.14
C LYS A 3 18.46 -7.51 -9.12
N TYR A 4 19.54 -7.21 -9.84
CA TYR A 4 20.72 -8.07 -9.94
C TYR A 4 21.92 -7.56 -9.13
N LYS A 5 21.75 -6.52 -8.31
CA LYS A 5 22.88 -5.95 -7.55
C LYS A 5 23.55 -6.99 -6.66
N LEU A 6 22.77 -7.89 -6.06
CA LEU A 6 23.28 -8.89 -5.14
C LEU A 6 24.02 -10.02 -5.88
N THR A 7 23.49 -10.45 -7.02
CA THR A 7 24.16 -11.39 -7.93
C THR A 7 25.42 -10.79 -8.54
N LEU A 8 25.43 -9.49 -8.85
CA LEU A 8 26.58 -8.79 -9.41
C LEU A 8 27.69 -8.58 -8.37
N ILE A 9 27.32 -8.27 -7.11
CA ILE A 9 28.27 -8.25 -5.99
C ILE A 9 28.83 -9.65 -5.76
N GLY A 10 27.97 -10.69 -5.73
CA GLY A 10 28.42 -12.08 -5.60
C GLY A 10 29.37 -12.51 -6.71
N LEU A 11 29.07 -12.15 -7.97
CA LEU A 11 29.92 -12.41 -9.13
C LEU A 11 31.26 -11.67 -9.02
N SER A 12 31.25 -10.40 -8.62
CA SER A 12 32.46 -9.61 -8.46
C SER A 12 33.34 -10.12 -7.32
N VAL A 13 32.73 -10.53 -6.20
CA VAL A 13 33.45 -11.11 -5.05
C VAL A 13 34.03 -12.47 -5.43
N SER A 14 33.24 -13.34 -6.07
CA SER A 14 33.71 -14.64 -6.55
C SER A 14 34.86 -14.49 -7.56
N GLY A 15 34.75 -13.56 -8.51
CA GLY A 15 35.82 -13.28 -9.48
C GLY A 15 37.09 -12.74 -8.82
N ALA A 16 36.97 -11.82 -7.86
CA ALA A 16 38.13 -11.29 -7.13
C ALA A 16 38.83 -12.37 -6.30
N VAL A 17 38.06 -13.20 -5.59
CA VAL A 17 38.59 -14.34 -4.83
C VAL A 17 39.34 -15.31 -5.76
N LEU A 18 38.76 -15.63 -6.93
CA LEU A 18 39.37 -16.51 -7.91
C LEU A 18 40.69 -15.92 -8.46
N LEU A 19 40.72 -14.61 -8.72
CA LEU A 19 41.93 -13.89 -9.15
C LEU A 19 43.05 -13.95 -8.09
N ILE A 20 42.70 -13.80 -6.81
CA ILE A 20 43.64 -13.89 -5.70
C ILE A 20 44.23 -15.31 -5.57
N ILE A 21 43.40 -16.34 -5.72
CA ILE A 21 43.86 -17.75 -5.75
C ILE A 21 44.89 -17.93 -6.87
N LEU A 22 44.57 -17.43 -8.07
CA LEU A 22 45.37 -17.63 -9.28
C LEU A 22 46.72 -16.91 -9.20
N ILE A 23 46.76 -15.68 -8.66
CA ILE A 23 47.99 -14.88 -8.51
C ILE A 23 48.82 -15.35 -7.32
N GLY A 24 48.17 -15.60 -6.17
CA GLY A 24 48.85 -15.94 -4.93
C GLY A 24 49.32 -17.38 -4.86
N ARG A 25 48.86 -18.26 -5.77
CA ARG A 25 48.95 -19.73 -5.63
C ARG A 25 48.50 -20.22 -4.24
N ILE A 26 47.56 -19.49 -3.65
CA ILE A 26 47.02 -19.81 -2.34
C ILE A 26 45.91 -20.82 -2.58
N GLU A 27 46.11 -22.04 -2.11
CA GLU A 27 45.04 -23.04 -2.07
C GLU A 27 44.06 -22.65 -0.96
N LEU A 28 43.10 -21.77 -1.26
CA LEU A 28 42.12 -21.28 -0.27
C LEU A 28 41.37 -22.42 0.41
N PHE A 29 41.15 -23.52 -0.30
CA PHE A 29 40.56 -24.72 0.27
C PHE A 29 41.49 -25.34 1.31
N GLU A 30 42.78 -25.47 1.01
CA GLU A 30 43.78 -26.01 1.92
C GLU A 30 44.01 -25.08 3.12
N ALA A 31 44.07 -23.76 2.91
CA ALA A 31 44.14 -22.77 3.99
C ALA A 31 42.89 -22.77 4.87
N PHE A 32 41.70 -22.95 4.29
CA PHE A 32 40.44 -23.07 5.03
C PHE A 32 40.37 -24.37 5.82
N VAL A 33 40.75 -25.49 5.21
CA VAL A 33 40.84 -26.80 5.88
C VAL A 33 41.90 -26.78 6.98
N SER A 34 43.05 -26.14 6.76
CA SER A 34 44.10 -26.01 7.77
C SER A 34 43.67 -25.10 8.92
N ALA A 35 42.91 -24.04 8.66
CA ALA A 35 42.30 -23.20 9.70
C ALA A 35 41.21 -23.96 10.49
N LEU A 36 40.44 -24.83 9.83
CA LEU A 36 39.49 -25.73 10.50
C LEU A 36 40.22 -26.78 11.34
N ASN A 37 41.35 -27.31 10.86
CA ASN A 37 42.16 -28.31 11.55
C ASN A 37 42.88 -27.70 12.78
N GLU A 38 43.30 -26.43 12.71
CA GLU A 38 43.74 -25.69 13.90
C GLU A 38 42.59 -25.49 14.90
N LEU A 39 41.35 -25.32 14.45
CA LEU A 39 40.16 -25.26 15.29
C LEU A 39 39.79 -26.62 15.93
N GLU A 40 40.03 -27.72 15.21
CA GLU A 40 39.83 -29.09 15.68
C GLU A 40 40.72 -29.40 16.90
N GLN A 41 41.96 -28.87 16.94
CA GLN A 41 42.84 -29.00 18.11
C GLN A 41 42.29 -28.37 19.38
N PHE A 42 41.32 -27.45 19.27
CA PHE A 42 40.68 -26.83 20.42
C PHE A 42 39.36 -27.52 20.84
N GLU A 43 38.87 -28.54 20.12
CA GLU A 43 37.52 -29.14 20.29
C GLU A 43 36.35 -28.12 20.16
N ILE A 44 36.61 -26.89 19.67
CA ILE A 44 35.59 -25.82 19.58
C ILE A 44 34.82 -25.90 18.26
N ASP A 45 35.28 -26.68 17.28
CA ASP A 45 34.67 -26.80 15.95
C ASP A 45 33.20 -27.28 16.01
N GLU A 46 32.90 -28.19 16.95
CA GLU A 46 31.58 -28.77 17.20
C GLU A 46 30.57 -27.70 17.61
N PHE A 47 31.03 -26.60 18.23
CA PHE A 47 30.19 -25.46 18.59
C PHE A 47 30.19 -24.37 17.50
N ILE A 48 31.33 -24.16 16.83
CA ILE A 48 31.49 -23.08 15.84
C ILE A 48 30.65 -23.34 14.59
N ILE A 49 30.60 -24.57 14.09
CA ILE A 49 29.85 -24.90 12.87
C ILE A 49 28.34 -24.67 13.07
N PRO A 50 27.69 -25.18 14.14
CA PRO A 50 26.27 -24.87 14.42
C PRO A 50 26.02 -23.38 14.62
N PHE A 51 26.91 -22.65 15.31
CA PHE A 51 26.78 -21.20 15.51
C PHE A 51 26.87 -20.44 14.19
N MET A 52 27.76 -20.83 13.29
CA MET A 52 27.91 -20.23 11.97
C MET A 52 26.67 -20.47 11.11
N ILE A 53 26.16 -21.69 11.08
CA ILE A 53 24.92 -22.02 10.37
C ILE A 53 23.76 -21.18 10.92
N PHE A 54 23.58 -21.18 12.24
CA PHE A 54 22.57 -20.38 12.91
C PHE A 54 22.72 -18.87 12.59
N GLY A 55 23.94 -18.35 12.63
CA GLY A 55 24.25 -16.95 12.33
C GLY A 55 23.89 -16.57 10.90
N VAL A 56 24.19 -17.41 9.91
CA VAL A 56 23.81 -17.18 8.50
C VAL A 56 22.29 -17.17 8.33
N PHE A 57 21.59 -18.13 8.92
CA PHE A 57 20.12 -18.17 8.87
C PHE A 57 19.49 -16.96 9.57
N ALA A 58 19.97 -16.59 10.75
CA ALA A 58 19.51 -15.42 11.49
C ALA A 58 19.75 -14.12 10.72
N TYR A 59 20.93 -13.96 10.11
CA TYR A 59 21.27 -12.81 9.29
C TYR A 59 20.36 -12.72 8.04
N SER A 60 20.17 -13.85 7.34
CA SER A 60 19.30 -13.93 6.17
C SER A 60 17.86 -13.56 6.51
N ASP A 61 17.33 -14.09 7.61
CA ASP A 61 15.98 -13.76 8.09
C ASP A 61 15.86 -12.27 8.45
N GLN A 62 16.87 -11.71 9.12
CA GLN A 62 16.87 -10.29 9.48
C GLN A 62 16.89 -9.39 8.24
N VAL A 63 17.69 -9.71 7.22
CA VAL A 63 17.69 -8.97 5.95
C VAL A 63 16.33 -9.06 5.26
N ARG A 64 15.70 -10.24 5.25
CA ARG A 64 14.37 -10.44 4.68
C ARG A 64 13.31 -9.60 5.40
N ARG A 65 13.28 -9.62 6.74
CA ARG A 65 12.36 -8.81 7.56
C ARG A 65 12.53 -7.32 7.30
N ARG A 66 13.77 -6.82 7.26
CA ARG A 66 14.05 -5.40 6.96
C ARG A 66 13.51 -4.97 5.60
N ARG A 67 13.63 -5.83 4.58
CA ARG A 67 13.08 -5.55 3.24
C ARG A 67 11.56 -5.46 3.28
N HIS A 68 10.91 -6.40 3.95
CA HIS A 68 9.45 -6.39 4.09
C HIS A 68 8.95 -5.16 4.84
N GLN A 69 9.60 -4.79 5.94
CA GLN A 69 9.23 -3.59 6.70
C GLN A 69 9.39 -2.32 5.86
N ARG A 70 10.46 -2.22 5.06
CA ARG A 70 10.66 -1.08 4.16
C ARG A 70 9.55 -0.98 3.10
N SER A 71 9.14 -2.10 2.50
CA SER A 71 8.05 -2.07 1.51
C SER A 71 6.71 -1.68 2.14
N GLU A 72 6.40 -2.14 3.36
CA GLU A 72 5.18 -1.74 4.05
C GLU A 72 5.19 -0.24 4.39
N LEU A 73 6.31 0.28 4.89
CA LEU A 73 6.44 1.72 5.16
C LEU A 73 6.34 2.57 3.89
N GLU A 74 6.87 2.09 2.77
CA GLU A 74 6.79 2.78 1.48
C GLU A 74 5.33 2.81 0.97
N LYS A 75 4.59 1.71 1.09
CA LYS A 75 3.15 1.67 0.78
C LYS A 75 2.37 2.70 1.61
N ILE A 76 2.61 2.73 2.93
CA ILE A 76 1.95 3.66 3.85
C ILE A 76 2.27 5.11 3.46
N ARG A 77 3.55 5.42 3.19
CA ARG A 77 3.98 6.76 2.78
C ARG A 77 3.30 7.23 1.50
N ILE A 78 3.26 6.37 0.46
CA ILE A 78 2.64 6.71 -0.83
C ILE A 78 1.14 6.92 -0.65
N PHE A 79 0.46 6.04 0.08
CA PHE A 79 -0.96 6.19 0.36
C PHE A 79 -1.25 7.50 1.08
N ASN A 80 -0.53 7.83 2.15
CA ASN A 80 -0.72 9.08 2.90
C ASN A 80 -0.50 10.32 2.02
N ALA A 81 0.55 10.32 1.20
CA ALA A 81 0.81 11.42 0.27
C ALA A 81 -0.31 11.57 -0.78
N THR A 82 -0.79 10.45 -1.31
CA THR A 82 -1.91 10.41 -2.26
C THR A 82 -3.19 10.91 -1.60
N MET A 83 -3.50 10.43 -0.40
CA MET A 83 -4.71 10.79 0.33
C MET A 83 -4.72 12.26 0.73
N SER A 84 -3.60 12.80 1.19
CA SER A 84 -3.44 14.23 1.45
C SER A 84 -3.67 15.05 0.17
N SER A 85 -3.11 14.63 -0.96
CA SER A 85 -3.31 15.29 -2.25
C SER A 85 -4.78 15.24 -2.70
N THR A 86 -5.43 14.09 -2.59
CA THR A 86 -6.85 13.92 -2.88
C THR A 86 -7.70 14.80 -1.96
N HIS A 87 -7.36 14.91 -0.68
CA HIS A 87 -8.07 15.78 0.26
C HIS A 87 -8.00 17.25 -0.16
N HIS A 88 -6.83 17.72 -0.61
CA HIS A 88 -6.69 19.08 -1.14
C HIS A 88 -7.51 19.30 -2.43
N ILE A 89 -7.44 18.36 -3.38
CA ILE A 89 -8.19 18.46 -4.65
C ILE A 89 -9.69 18.44 -4.38
N MET A 90 -10.15 17.52 -3.54
CA MET A 90 -11.57 17.37 -3.21
C MET A 90 -12.08 18.59 -2.46
N ASN A 91 -11.37 19.08 -1.45
CA ASN A 91 -11.81 20.29 -0.73
C ASN A 91 -11.90 21.51 -1.65
N ASN A 92 -10.95 21.66 -2.57
CA ASN A 92 -11.03 22.74 -3.57
C ASN A 92 -12.26 22.58 -4.47
N LEU A 93 -12.54 21.37 -4.94
CA LEU A 93 -13.74 21.08 -5.74
C LEU A 93 -15.03 21.36 -4.96
N LEU A 94 -15.11 20.93 -3.70
CA LEU A 94 -16.27 21.16 -2.83
C LEU A 94 -16.51 22.65 -2.63
N ASN A 95 -15.45 23.43 -2.40
CA ASN A 95 -15.55 24.88 -2.28
C ASN A 95 -16.07 25.52 -3.58
N GLN A 96 -15.61 25.07 -4.75
CA GLN A 96 -16.09 25.55 -6.05
C GLN A 96 -17.57 25.23 -6.27
N LEU A 97 -18.03 24.04 -5.89
CA LEU A 97 -19.43 23.65 -5.99
C LEU A 97 -20.32 24.43 -5.00
N GLN A 98 -19.85 24.71 -3.80
CA GLN A 98 -20.56 25.55 -2.85
C GLN A 98 -20.70 26.99 -3.36
N LEU A 99 -19.65 27.57 -3.95
CA LEU A 99 -19.72 28.89 -4.59
C LEU A 99 -20.72 28.90 -5.75
N LEU A 100 -20.75 27.85 -6.56
CA LEU A 100 -21.73 27.68 -7.62
C LEU A 100 -23.16 27.66 -7.03
N ASN A 101 -23.40 26.85 -5.99
CA ASN A 101 -24.71 26.77 -5.33
C ASN A 101 -25.17 28.16 -4.83
N MET A 102 -24.29 28.91 -4.15
CA MET A 102 -24.59 30.27 -3.69
C MET A 102 -24.89 31.23 -4.85
N THR A 103 -24.23 31.07 -5.99
CA THR A 103 -24.45 31.89 -7.18
C THR A 103 -25.79 31.56 -7.84
N THR A 104 -26.14 30.27 -7.93
CA THR A 104 -27.40 29.80 -8.50
C THR A 104 -28.62 30.05 -7.63
N GLU A 105 -28.44 30.18 -6.31
CA GLU A 105 -29.52 30.53 -5.37
C GLU A 105 -30.13 31.91 -5.68
N ASN A 106 -29.36 32.80 -6.30
CA ASN A 106 -29.81 34.12 -6.74
C ASN A 106 -30.47 34.10 -8.13
N ILE A 107 -30.58 32.93 -8.78
CA ILE A 107 -31.20 32.77 -10.11
C ILE A 107 -32.55 32.05 -9.93
N PRO A 108 -33.69 32.68 -10.27
CA PRO A 108 -35.02 32.12 -10.01
C PRO A 108 -35.40 30.87 -10.83
N ASP A 109 -34.61 30.51 -11.85
CA ASP A 109 -34.91 29.42 -12.81
C ASP A 109 -34.23 28.07 -12.50
N VAL A 110 -33.52 27.95 -11.37
CA VAL A 110 -32.83 26.70 -11.03
C VAL A 110 -33.77 25.75 -10.28
N ASP A 111 -33.97 24.56 -10.85
CA ASP A 111 -34.80 23.50 -10.26
C ASP A 111 -34.32 23.13 -8.84
N PRO A 112 -35.18 23.30 -7.81
CA PRO A 112 -34.86 22.94 -6.43
C PRO A 112 -34.39 21.50 -6.23
N GLU A 113 -34.87 20.56 -7.07
CA GLU A 113 -34.50 19.14 -6.97
C GLU A 113 -33.04 18.91 -7.38
N VAL A 114 -32.57 19.59 -8.43
CA VAL A 114 -31.18 19.55 -8.89
C VAL A 114 -30.22 20.13 -7.84
N ARG A 115 -30.65 21.18 -7.15
CA ARG A 115 -29.88 21.80 -6.07
C ARG A 115 -29.69 20.85 -4.88
N LEU A 116 -30.78 20.22 -4.45
CA LEU A 116 -30.74 19.23 -3.35
C LEU A 116 -29.89 18.01 -3.70
N LEU A 117 -29.93 17.57 -4.96
CA LEU A 117 -29.08 16.49 -5.45
C LEU A 117 -27.59 16.87 -5.39
N CYS A 118 -27.23 18.11 -5.75
CA CYS A 118 -25.85 18.60 -5.64
C CYS A 118 -25.36 18.66 -4.20
N GLU A 119 -26.15 19.22 -3.27
CA GLU A 119 -25.80 19.27 -1.85
C GLU A 119 -25.56 17.88 -1.27
N LYS A 120 -26.46 16.94 -1.57
CA LYS A 120 -26.32 15.55 -1.13
C LYS A 120 -25.08 14.88 -1.72
N ALA A 121 -24.77 15.12 -2.99
CA ALA A 121 -23.57 14.57 -3.63
C ALA A 121 -22.28 15.12 -2.99
N ILE A 122 -22.26 16.41 -2.63
CA ILE A 122 -21.16 17.06 -1.90
C ILE A 122 -20.96 16.44 -0.52
N GLU A 123 -22.05 16.26 0.23
CA GLU A 123 -22.02 15.65 1.56
C GLU A 123 -21.53 14.20 1.49
N GLU A 124 -22.09 13.39 0.60
CA GLU A 124 -21.71 11.98 0.42
C GLU A 124 -20.23 11.84 0.01
N ALA A 125 -19.73 12.71 -0.87
CA ALA A 125 -18.34 12.71 -1.29
C ALA A 125 -17.40 13.06 -0.12
N SER A 126 -17.77 14.05 0.69
CA SER A 126 -17.01 14.47 1.88
C SER A 126 -16.91 13.34 2.90
N LEU A 127 -18.02 12.69 3.21
CA LEU A 127 -18.07 11.58 4.17
C LEU A 127 -17.23 10.37 3.71
N LYS A 128 -17.29 10.02 2.42
CA LYS A 128 -16.50 8.92 1.87
C LYS A 128 -15.00 9.23 1.87
N LEU A 129 -14.64 10.48 1.62
CA LEU A 129 -13.25 10.93 1.69
C LEU A 129 -12.70 10.84 3.11
N GLU A 130 -13.47 11.29 4.10
CA GLU A 130 -13.08 11.20 5.51
C GLU A 130 -12.94 9.73 5.97
N ALA A 131 -13.88 8.88 5.59
CA ALA A 131 -13.83 7.43 5.86
C ALA A 131 -12.59 6.76 5.22
N LEU A 132 -12.21 7.17 4.01
CA LEU A 132 -10.99 6.67 3.35
C LEU A 132 -9.71 7.19 4.03
N SER A 133 -9.75 8.41 4.60
CA SER A 133 -8.57 9.04 5.24
C SER A 133 -8.26 8.47 6.62
N SER A 134 -9.26 7.88 7.28
CA SER A 134 -9.16 7.37 8.65
C SER A 134 -8.69 5.90 8.73
N ILE A 135 -8.35 5.28 7.60
CA ILE A 135 -7.89 3.89 7.56
C ILE A 135 -6.50 3.76 8.17
N THR A 136 -6.40 3.00 9.27
CA THR A 136 -5.13 2.72 9.94
C THR A 136 -4.32 1.61 9.27
N ASN A 137 -4.99 0.63 8.64
CA ASN A 137 -4.35 -0.53 8.04
C ASN A 137 -4.54 -0.53 6.51
N ILE A 138 -3.48 -0.15 5.80
CA ILE A 138 -3.54 0.10 4.35
C ILE A 138 -3.42 -1.23 3.62
N ASN A 139 -4.56 -1.81 3.30
CA ASN A 139 -4.69 -2.99 2.44
C ASN A 139 -5.85 -2.81 1.46
N GLU A 140 -5.88 -3.60 0.40
CA GLU A 140 -6.88 -3.47 -0.68
C GLU A 140 -8.32 -3.64 -0.19
N THR A 141 -8.57 -4.62 0.68
CA THR A 141 -9.91 -4.93 1.19
C THR A 141 -10.46 -3.80 2.05
N THR A 142 -9.66 -3.27 2.97
CA THR A 142 -10.02 -2.18 3.88
C THR A 142 -10.22 -0.87 3.13
N ILE A 143 -9.41 -0.59 2.10
CA ILE A 143 -9.63 0.56 1.20
C ILE A 143 -10.97 0.43 0.46
N ARG A 144 -11.32 -0.77 -0.02
CA ARG A 144 -12.57 -0.97 -0.76
C ARG A 144 -13.80 -0.90 0.14
N GLU A 145 -13.69 -1.43 1.36
CA GLU A 145 -14.76 -1.42 2.35
C GLU A 145 -15.07 -0.01 2.88
N SER A 146 -14.06 0.84 3.05
CA SER A 146 -14.24 2.19 3.59
C SER A 146 -15.07 3.11 2.69
N VAL A 147 -15.08 2.85 1.38
CA VAL A 147 -15.80 3.65 0.36
C VAL A 147 -17.03 2.95 -0.18
N ALA A 148 -17.33 1.74 0.31
CA ALA A 148 -18.47 0.98 -0.15
C ALA A 148 -19.79 1.74 0.15
N PRO A 149 -20.74 1.78 -0.80
CA PRO A 149 -22.03 2.40 -0.55
C PRO A 149 -22.73 1.69 0.62
N LYS A 150 -23.13 2.46 1.64
CA LYS A 150 -23.92 1.92 2.74
C LYS A 150 -25.23 1.35 2.16
N PRO A 151 -25.61 0.10 2.52
CA PRO A 151 -26.87 -0.44 2.06
C PRO A 151 -28.00 0.46 2.52
N VAL A 152 -28.84 0.91 1.58
CA VAL A 152 -30.02 1.71 1.88
C VAL A 152 -30.96 0.86 2.74
N THR A 153 -30.93 1.04 4.06
CA THR A 153 -31.94 0.50 4.96
C THR A 153 -33.25 1.21 4.63
N ARG A 154 -34.13 0.51 3.90
CA ARG A 154 -35.53 0.90 3.70
C ARG A 154 -36.28 0.82 5.04
N SER A 155 -35.99 1.70 5.99
CA SER A 155 -36.74 1.82 7.24
C SER A 155 -37.26 3.24 7.39
N SER A 156 -38.07 3.72 6.43
CA SER A 156 -38.97 4.88 6.54
C SER A 156 -39.78 5.07 5.24
N ARG A 157 -40.58 4.08 4.84
CA ARG A 157 -41.71 4.28 3.90
C ARG A 157 -42.83 3.31 4.27
N SER A 158 -43.43 3.55 5.42
CA SER A 158 -44.82 3.16 5.68
C SER A 158 -45.62 4.45 5.67
N GLY A 159 -46.55 4.57 4.72
CA GLY A 159 -47.47 5.72 4.62
C GLY A 159 -47.18 6.68 3.47
N SER A 160 -47.21 6.21 2.23
CA SER A 160 -47.65 6.98 1.04
C SER A 160 -47.80 6.01 -0.14
N SER A 161 -48.69 5.03 0.04
CA SER A 161 -49.15 4.15 -1.04
C SER A 161 -50.35 4.81 -1.72
N GLN A 162 -50.10 5.87 -2.49
CA GLN A 162 -51.01 6.47 -3.47
C GLN A 162 -50.17 7.50 -4.26
N LEU A 163 -50.28 7.53 -5.59
CA LEU A 163 -49.45 8.28 -6.56
C LEU A 163 -48.23 7.55 -7.19
N LEU A 164 -48.28 6.21 -7.32
CA LEU A 164 -47.55 5.52 -8.41
C LEU A 164 -48.51 4.60 -9.16
N LYS A 165 -49.48 5.22 -9.83
CA LYS A 165 -50.34 4.53 -10.78
C LYS A 165 -50.61 5.40 -12.01
N GLU A 166 -49.61 6.10 -12.53
CA GLU A 166 -49.68 6.75 -13.85
C GLU A 166 -48.31 7.21 -14.39
N SER A 167 -47.35 6.29 -14.57
CA SER A 167 -46.18 6.57 -15.43
C SER A 167 -45.49 5.29 -15.95
N SER A 168 -46.27 4.24 -16.24
CA SER A 168 -45.79 3.03 -16.95
C SER A 168 -46.12 3.05 -18.44
N TYR A 169 -46.09 4.24 -19.05
CA TYR A 169 -46.23 4.40 -20.50
C TYR A 169 -45.33 5.53 -21.00
N PHE A 170 -44.01 5.38 -20.89
CA PHE A 170 -43.11 6.06 -21.81
C PHE A 170 -41.75 5.39 -21.73
N TYR A 171 -41.33 4.77 -22.85
CA TYR A 171 -40.00 4.26 -23.23
C TYR A 171 -40.18 2.96 -24.02
N ARG A 172 -40.83 3.10 -25.18
CA ARG A 172 -40.69 2.23 -26.35
C ARG A 172 -40.39 3.16 -27.52
N CYS A 173 -39.11 3.30 -27.84
CA CYS A 173 -38.51 3.60 -29.14
C CYS A 173 -37.00 3.74 -28.90
#